data_AF-A0A8F0JXF7-F1
#
_entry.id   AF-A0A8F0JXF7-F1
#
_cell.length_a   1.000
_cell.length_b   1.000
_cell.length_c   1.000
_cell.angle_alpha   90.00
_cell.angle_beta   90.00
_cell.angle_gamma   90.00
#
_symmetry.space_group_name_H-M   'P 1'
#
loop_
_entity.id
_entity.type
_entity.pdbx_description
1 polymer ?
#
loop_
_entity_poly.entity_id
_entity_poly.type
_entity_poly.pdbx_seq_one_letter_code
_entity_poly.pdbx_strand_id
1 'polypeptide(L)'
;MLKFLMSSTILFSLMMLFSSHPMSMGLILLIQTTLITLLISSISSYSWLSYILFLIMIGGMMVLFIYMTSLASNELFKPMNKFMLLILIPYITMNILMKNEMNLIFNNTKPMLTSSIKYDIMTSMNKIFFIPINLIFISTASYLFLTLIATVKITNIKSGPLRMKN
;
A
#
# COMPACT_ATOMS: atom_id res chain seq x y z
N MET A 1 -0.34 -18.05 -8.98
CA MET A 1 -0.91 -16.72 -8.64
C MET A 1 -0.05 -15.98 -7.62
N LEU A 2 0.09 -16.50 -6.38
CA LEU A 2 0.92 -15.88 -5.33
C LEU A 2 2.34 -15.49 -5.78
N LYS A 3 3.05 -16.39 -6.49
CA LYS A 3 4.40 -16.11 -7.00
C LYS A 3 4.45 -14.92 -7.96
N PHE A 4 3.49 -14.85 -8.87
CA PHE A 4 3.38 -13.75 -9.84
C PHE A 4 3.05 -12.43 -9.14
N LEU A 5 2.18 -12.48 -8.13
CA LEU A 5 1.89 -11.32 -7.30
C LEU A 5 3.14 -10.87 -6.51
N MET A 6 3.93 -11.80 -5.96
CA MET A 6 5.18 -11.47 -5.25
C MET A 6 6.21 -10.86 -6.20
N SER A 7 6.46 -11.47 -7.36
CA SER A 7 7.42 -10.95 -8.33
C SER A 7 7.00 -9.58 -8.87
N SER A 8 5.70 -9.36 -9.11
CA SER A 8 5.19 -8.05 -9.55
C SER A 8 5.32 -6.98 -8.47
N THR A 9 5.09 -7.28 -7.18
CA THR A 9 5.32 -6.27 -6.12
C THR A 9 6.79 -5.82 -6.05
N ILE A 10 7.73 -6.75 -6.22
CA ILE A 10 9.16 -6.42 -6.23
C ILE A 10 9.46 -5.52 -7.44
N LEU A 11 8.91 -5.83 -8.61
CA LEU A 11 9.09 -4.98 -9.80
C LEU A 11 8.60 -3.54 -9.57
N PHE A 12 7.37 -3.36 -9.10
CA PHE A 12 6.84 -2.00 -8.88
C PHE A 12 7.61 -1.25 -7.78
N SER A 13 8.09 -1.95 -6.75
CA SER A 13 8.96 -1.34 -5.72
C SER A 13 10.30 -0.85 -6.29
N LEU A 14 10.87 -1.54 -7.29
CA LEU A 14 12.08 -1.09 -7.97
C LEU A 14 11.78 0.07 -8.93
N MET A 15 10.64 0.04 -9.63
CA MET A 15 10.23 1.14 -10.52
C MET A 15 10.02 2.46 -9.77
N MET A 16 9.53 2.39 -8.52
CA MET A 16 9.39 3.56 -7.64
C MET A 16 10.70 4.33 -7.47
N LEU A 17 11.81 3.63 -7.21
CA LEU A 17 13.11 4.23 -6.91
C LEU A 17 13.64 5.10 -8.06
N PHE A 18 13.25 4.81 -9.31
CA PHE A 18 13.74 5.50 -10.49
C PHE A 18 12.73 6.49 -11.09
N SER A 19 11.55 6.63 -10.48
CA SER A 19 10.55 7.60 -10.93
C SER A 19 10.85 8.98 -10.32
N SER A 20 10.91 10.00 -11.18
CA SER A 20 11.23 11.38 -10.76
C SER A 20 10.01 12.27 -10.64
N HIS A 21 8.95 12.00 -11.41
CA HIS A 21 7.77 12.85 -11.44
C HIS A 21 6.76 12.44 -10.34
N PRO A 22 6.24 13.37 -9.52
CA PRO A 22 5.34 13.05 -8.41
C PRO A 22 4.08 12.30 -8.86
N MET A 23 3.53 12.64 -10.03
CA MET A 23 2.42 11.92 -10.65
C MET A 23 2.75 10.44 -10.97
N SER A 24 3.93 10.15 -11.56
CA SER A 24 4.29 8.77 -11.88
C SER A 24 4.56 7.98 -10.61
N MET A 25 5.20 8.60 -9.62
CA MET A 25 5.37 8.03 -8.29
C MET A 25 4.01 7.66 -7.66
N GLY A 26 3.02 8.54 -7.75
CA GLY A 26 1.65 8.28 -7.28
C GLY A 26 0.97 7.12 -8.01
N LEU A 27 1.12 7.02 -9.33
CA LEU A 27 0.57 5.90 -10.11
C LEU A 27 1.25 4.57 -9.78
N ILE A 28 2.58 4.55 -9.64
CA ILE A 28 3.34 3.34 -9.29
C ILE A 28 2.94 2.86 -7.88
N LEU A 29 2.78 3.79 -6.91
CA LEU A 29 2.28 3.45 -5.58
C LEU A 29 0.86 2.85 -5.60
N LEU A 30 -0.04 3.35 -6.45
CA LEU A 30 -1.41 2.83 -6.55
C LEU A 30 -1.38 1.38 -7.02
N ILE A 31 -0.59 1.10 -8.06
CA ILE A 31 -0.43 -0.26 -8.55
C ILE A 31 0.22 -1.15 -7.49
N GLN A 32 1.27 -0.68 -6.82
CA GLN A 32 1.94 -1.44 -5.76
C GLN A 32 1.00 -1.78 -4.60
N THR A 33 0.19 -0.82 -4.12
CA THR A 33 -0.77 -1.05 -3.03
C THR A 33 -1.85 -2.05 -3.43
N THR A 34 -2.37 -1.97 -4.65
CA THR A 34 -3.33 -2.99 -5.14
C THR A 34 -2.72 -4.39 -5.17
N LEU A 35 -1.47 -4.54 -5.63
CA LEU A 35 -0.78 -5.84 -5.66
C LEU A 35 -0.53 -6.39 -4.25
N ILE A 36 -0.16 -5.55 -3.29
CA ILE A 36 0.05 -5.95 -1.90
C ILE A 36 -1.27 -6.42 -1.26
N THR A 37 -2.38 -5.72 -1.50
CA THR A 37 -3.67 -6.12 -0.92
C THR A 37 -4.16 -7.46 -1.49
N LEU A 38 -3.91 -7.73 -2.77
CA LEU A 38 -4.16 -9.02 -3.40
C LEU A 38 -3.25 -10.13 -2.85
N LEU A 39 -1.98 -9.82 -2.54
CA LEU A 39 -1.08 -10.75 -1.86
C LEU A 39 -1.59 -11.11 -0.47
N ILE A 40 -1.93 -10.12 0.34
CA ILE A 40 -2.42 -10.35 1.71
C ILE A 40 -3.70 -11.17 1.66
N SER A 41 -4.64 -10.84 0.77
CA SER A 41 -5.89 -11.60 0.59
C SER A 41 -5.68 -13.05 0.14
N SER A 42 -4.57 -13.37 -0.53
CA SER A 42 -4.28 -14.73 -0.99
C SER A 42 -3.49 -15.56 0.03
N ILE A 43 -2.86 -14.90 1.02
CA ILE A 43 -2.18 -15.56 2.15
C ILE A 43 -3.13 -15.72 3.34
N SER A 44 -3.96 -14.72 3.62
CA SER A 44 -4.84 -14.72 4.80
C SER A 44 -6.11 -15.52 4.57
N SER A 45 -6.56 -16.23 5.60
CA SER A 45 -7.84 -16.95 5.62
C SER A 45 -9.06 -16.01 5.77
N TYR A 46 -8.83 -14.74 6.13
CA TYR A 46 -9.85 -13.71 6.28
C TYR A 46 -9.43 -12.44 5.52
N SER A 47 -10.31 -11.95 4.64
CA SER A 47 -10.03 -10.88 3.67
C SER A 47 -10.29 -9.45 4.20
N TRP A 48 -10.86 -9.31 5.40
CA TRP A 48 -11.20 -8.02 5.98
C TRP A 48 -9.98 -7.12 6.19
N LEU A 49 -8.85 -7.68 6.63
CA LEU A 49 -7.61 -6.94 6.81
C LEU A 49 -7.09 -6.38 5.47
N SER A 50 -7.07 -7.21 4.41
CA SER A 50 -6.67 -6.76 3.07
C SER A 50 -7.60 -5.68 2.53
N TYR A 51 -8.90 -5.73 2.85
CA TYR A 51 -9.87 -4.72 2.43
C TYR A 51 -9.67 -3.37 3.15
N ILE A 52 -9.48 -3.37 4.47
CA ILE A 52 -9.18 -2.14 5.23
C ILE A 52 -7.90 -1.49 4.72
N LEU A 53 -6.84 -2.29 4.51
CA LEU A 53 -5.58 -1.81 3.96
C LEU A 53 -5.75 -1.16 2.59
N PHE A 54 -6.57 -1.74 1.71
CA PHE A 54 -6.87 -1.18 0.39
C PHE A 54 -7.54 0.20 0.49
N LEU A 55 -8.59 0.30 1.31
CA LEU A 55 -9.35 1.55 1.45
C LEU A 55 -8.50 2.70 2.00
N ILE A 56 -7.75 2.45 3.08
CA ILE A 56 -6.96 3.50 3.75
C ILE A 56 -5.85 3.99 2.81
N MET A 57 -5.16 3.08 2.13
CA MET A 57 -4.07 3.43 1.23
C MET A 57 -4.56 4.23 0.02
N ILE A 58 -5.63 3.79 -0.64
CA ILE A 58 -6.17 4.53 -1.80
C ILE A 58 -6.73 5.88 -1.39
N GLY A 59 -7.43 5.96 -0.25
CA GLY A 59 -7.96 7.22 0.27
C GLY A 59 -6.85 8.26 0.52
N GLY A 60 -5.78 7.86 1.21
CA GLY A 60 -4.63 8.76 1.47
C GLY A 60 -3.91 9.20 0.18
N MET A 61 -3.80 8.28 -0.78
CA MET A 61 -3.18 8.57 -2.06
C MET A 61 -3.97 9.53 -2.94
N MET A 62 -5.30 9.46 -2.94
CA MET A 62 -6.14 10.41 -3.68
C MET A 62 -5.98 11.85 -3.15
N VAL A 63 -5.85 12.01 -1.83
CA VAL A 63 -5.62 13.35 -1.23
C VAL A 63 -4.27 13.92 -1.66
N LEU A 64 -3.21 13.12 -1.65
CA LEU A 64 -1.89 13.53 -2.12
C LEU A 64 -1.89 13.91 -3.62
N PHE A 65 -2.66 13.19 -4.42
CA PHE A 65 -2.81 13.47 -5.85
C PHE A 65 -3.46 14.83 -6.12
N ILE A 66 -4.55 15.15 -5.40
CA ILE A 66 -5.23 16.45 -5.51
C ILE A 66 -4.29 17.58 -5.05
N TYR A 67 -3.54 17.36 -3.97
CA TYR A 67 -2.56 18.34 -3.49
C TYR A 67 -1.49 18.63 -4.55
N MET A 68 -0.85 17.60 -5.11
CA MET A 68 0.21 17.78 -6.10
C MET A 68 -0.28 18.43 -7.40
N THR A 69 -1.46 18.06 -7.89
CA THR A 69 -2.06 18.69 -9.09
C THR A 69 -2.47 20.15 -8.85
N SER A 70 -2.78 20.53 -7.60
CA SER A 70 -3.08 21.93 -7.26
C SER A 70 -1.83 22.82 -7.14
N LEU A 71 -0.65 22.23 -6.93
CA LEU A 71 0.61 22.93 -6.68
C LEU A 71 1.54 22.99 -7.89
N ALA A 72 1.57 21.95 -8.72
CA ALA A 72 2.48 21.90 -9.86
C ALA A 72 1.83 22.47 -11.13
N SER A 73 2.60 23.26 -11.88
CA SER A 73 2.32 23.46 -13.31
C SER A 73 2.35 22.10 -14.01
N ASN A 74 1.46 21.88 -14.96
CA ASN A 74 1.28 20.62 -15.69
C ASN A 74 2.48 20.36 -16.63
N GLU A 75 3.67 20.13 -16.06
CA GLU A 75 4.90 19.91 -16.80
C GLU A 75 4.78 18.66 -17.65
N LEU A 76 5.30 18.73 -18.89
CA LEU A 76 5.26 17.62 -19.83
C LEU A 76 5.99 16.42 -19.24
N PHE A 77 5.31 15.28 -19.26
CA PHE A 77 5.81 14.02 -18.73
C PHE A 77 7.12 13.62 -19.42
N LYS A 78 8.26 13.72 -18.71
CA LYS A 78 9.54 13.20 -19.23
C LYS A 78 9.46 11.67 -19.25
N PRO A 79 9.81 11.01 -20.37
CA PRO A 79 9.74 9.57 -20.47
C PRO A 79 10.63 8.90 -19.42
N MET A 80 10.22 7.69 -19.03
CA MET A 80 10.91 6.91 -18.02
C MET A 80 12.36 6.66 -18.40
N ASN A 81 13.24 6.75 -17.39
CA ASN A 81 14.68 6.69 -17.58
C ASN A 81 15.10 5.34 -18.21
N LYS A 82 16.15 5.31 -19.03
CA LYS A 82 16.65 4.07 -19.67
C LYS A 82 16.98 2.96 -18.64
N PHE A 83 17.30 3.34 -17.41
CA PHE A 83 17.47 2.44 -16.27
C PHE A 83 16.24 1.59 -15.96
N MET A 84 15.05 2.05 -16.32
CA MET A 84 13.82 1.31 -16.08
C MET A 84 13.71 0.04 -16.96
N LEU A 85 14.29 0.08 -18.16
CA LEU A 85 14.37 -1.09 -19.05
C LEU A 85 15.31 -2.18 -18.50
N LEU A 86 16.36 -1.79 -17.77
CA LEU A 86 17.29 -2.72 -17.12
C LEU A 86 16.63 -3.54 -16.00
N ILE A 87 15.58 -3.01 -15.37
CA ILE A 87 14.84 -3.68 -14.29
C ILE A 87 13.92 -4.78 -14.84
N LEU A 88 13.51 -4.69 -16.11
CA LEU A 88 12.61 -5.68 -16.72
C LEU A 88 13.32 -7.01 -17.02
N ILE A 89 14.61 -6.98 -17.33
CA ILE A 89 15.41 -8.18 -17.64
C ILE A 89 15.44 -9.17 -16.46
N PRO A 90 15.84 -8.79 -15.23
CA PRO A 90 15.84 -9.70 -14.09
C PRO A 90 14.43 -10.14 -13.68
N TYR A 91 13.40 -9.34 -13.94
CA TYR A 91 12.01 -9.76 -13.68
C TYR A 91 11.57 -10.90 -14.59
N ILE A 92 11.89 -10.83 -15.89
CA ILE A 92 11.53 -11.86 -16.86
C ILE A 92 12.26 -13.16 -16.53
N THR A 93 13.56 -13.09 -16.21
CA THR A 93 14.34 -14.28 -15.85
C THR A 93 13.84 -14.95 -14.57
N MET A 94 13.49 -14.18 -13.53
CA MET A 94 12.92 -14.71 -12.29
C MET A 94 11.60 -15.46 -12.53
N ASN A 95 10.71 -14.90 -13.35
CA ASN A 95 9.43 -15.55 -13.63
C ASN A 95 9.56 -16.85 -14.44
N ILE A 96 10.55 -16.93 -15.34
CA ILE A 96 10.84 -18.14 -16.11
C ILE A 96 11.39 -19.25 -15.20
N LEU A 97 12.33 -18.90 -14.32
CA LEU A 97 12.98 -19.88 -13.43
C LEU A 97 12.04 -20.42 -12.34
N MET A 98 11.10 -19.62 -11.85
CA MET A 98 10.22 -20.00 -10.73
C MET A 98 9.07 -20.96 -11.09
N LYS A 99 8.97 -21.41 -12.35
CA LYS A 99 7.83 -22.21 -12.83
C LYS A 99 7.72 -23.58 -12.13
N ASN A 100 8.83 -24.16 -11.66
CA ASN A 100 8.85 -25.59 -11.32
C ASN A 100 8.89 -25.94 -9.82
N GLU A 101 9.55 -25.19 -8.94
CA GLU A 101 9.92 -25.76 -7.61
C GLU A 101 8.94 -25.46 -6.47
N MET A 102 8.36 -24.26 -6.42
CA MET A 102 7.61 -23.82 -5.22
C MET A 102 6.13 -24.30 -5.14
N ASN A 103 5.66 -25.14 -6.08
CA ASN A 103 4.32 -25.75 -5.95
C ASN A 103 4.27 -26.85 -4.87
N LEU A 104 5.43 -27.38 -4.47
CA LEU A 104 5.53 -28.41 -3.43
C LEU A 104 5.36 -27.83 -2.01
N ILE A 105 5.88 -26.63 -1.75
CA ILE A 105 5.91 -26.03 -0.40
C ILE A 105 4.52 -25.52 0.02
N PHE A 106 3.74 -24.97 -0.91
CA PHE A 106 2.37 -24.49 -0.62
C PHE A 106 1.30 -25.61 -0.60
N ASN A 107 1.51 -26.71 -1.33
CA ASN A 107 0.55 -27.83 -1.30
C ASN A 107 0.71 -28.72 -0.05
N ASN A 108 1.90 -28.76 0.54
CA ASN A 108 2.16 -29.52 1.77
C ASN A 108 1.74 -28.78 3.05
N THR A 109 1.41 -27.49 2.94
CA THR A 109 0.93 -26.64 4.03
C THR A 109 -0.54 -26.24 3.84
N LYS A 110 -1.33 -27.06 3.13
CA LYS A 110 -2.79 -26.97 3.20
C LYS A 110 -3.16 -27.03 4.69
N PRO A 111 -3.74 -25.97 5.27
CA PRO A 111 -4.00 -25.96 6.70
C PRO A 111 -5.10 -26.98 6.93
N MET A 112 -4.75 -28.09 7.57
CA MET A 112 -5.67 -29.06 8.19
C MET A 112 -6.38 -28.42 9.42
N LEU A 113 -6.74 -27.14 9.29
CA LEU A 113 -6.92 -26.14 10.35
C LEU A 113 -8.02 -25.12 9.95
N THR A 114 -8.91 -25.49 9.03
CA THR A 114 -9.84 -24.53 8.40
C THR A 114 -11.03 -24.12 9.28
N SER A 115 -11.29 -24.81 10.39
CA SER A 115 -12.39 -24.47 11.31
C SER A 115 -11.91 -23.72 12.56
N SER A 116 -10.83 -24.17 13.21
CA SER A 116 -10.30 -23.52 14.43
C SER A 116 -9.69 -22.15 14.15
N ILE A 117 -8.93 -22.00 13.05
CA ILE A 117 -8.33 -20.72 12.66
C ILE A 117 -9.40 -19.67 12.30
N LYS A 118 -10.53 -20.08 11.71
CA LYS A 118 -11.62 -19.12 11.38
C LYS A 118 -12.25 -18.55 12.64
N TYR A 119 -12.45 -19.37 13.67
CA TYR A 119 -12.93 -18.92 14.97
C TYR A 119 -11.90 -18.03 15.69
N ASP A 120 -10.61 -18.39 15.65
CA ASP A 120 -9.55 -17.60 16.28
C ASP A 120 -9.30 -16.22 15.64
N ILE A 121 -9.57 -16.08 14.34
CA ILE A 121 -9.44 -14.79 13.64
C ILE A 121 -10.69 -13.92 13.81
N MET A 122 -11.88 -14.51 13.86
CA MET A 122 -13.10 -13.75 14.14
C MET A 122 -13.10 -13.23 15.59
N THR A 123 -12.51 -14.00 16.52
CA THR A 123 -12.24 -13.52 17.88
C THR A 123 -11.09 -12.50 17.95
N SER A 124 -10.16 -12.46 16.98
CA SER A 124 -9.03 -11.52 17.02
C SER A 124 -9.43 -10.06 16.79
N MET A 125 -10.47 -9.79 16.00
CA MET A 125 -10.99 -8.43 15.84
C MET A 125 -11.61 -7.90 17.14
N ASN A 126 -12.31 -8.76 17.89
CA ASN A 126 -12.92 -8.40 19.16
C ASN A 126 -11.87 -8.22 20.28
N LYS A 127 -10.67 -8.81 20.14
CA LYS A 127 -9.56 -8.64 21.10
C LYS A 127 -9.07 -7.19 21.20
N ILE A 128 -9.35 -6.33 20.22
CA ILE A 128 -8.94 -4.91 20.25
C ILE A 128 -9.57 -4.16 21.42
N PHE A 129 -10.82 -4.49 21.77
CA PHE A 129 -11.54 -3.83 22.86
C PHE A 129 -11.27 -4.43 24.25
N PHE A 130 -10.56 -5.56 24.31
CA PHE A 130 -10.18 -6.18 25.58
C PHE A 130 -8.81 -5.71 26.06
N ILE A 131 -8.63 -5.69 27.38
CA ILE A 131 -7.35 -5.36 28.03
C ILE A 131 -6.36 -6.51 27.74
N PRO A 132 -5.07 -6.23 27.41
CA PRO A 132 -4.40 -4.92 27.42
C PRO A 132 -4.43 -4.17 26.08
N ILE A 133 -4.92 -4.77 24.98
CA ILE A 133 -4.88 -4.16 23.64
C ILE A 133 -5.72 -2.87 23.57
N ASN A 134 -6.78 -2.74 24.38
CA ASN A 134 -7.57 -1.52 24.45
C ASN A 134 -6.72 -0.27 24.79
N LEU A 135 -5.61 -0.41 25.52
CA LEU A 135 -4.70 0.72 25.78
C LEU A 135 -4.07 1.27 24.49
N ILE A 136 -3.75 0.38 23.53
CA ILE A 136 -3.24 0.76 22.20
C ILE A 136 -4.35 1.44 21.39
N PHE A 137 -5.59 0.97 21.51
CA PHE A 137 -6.73 1.62 20.86
C PHE A 137 -6.93 3.05 21.38
N ILE A 138 -6.92 3.24 22.71
CA ILE A 138 -7.08 4.57 23.33
C ILE A 138 -5.92 5.50 22.93
N SER A 139 -4.67 5.00 22.91
CA SER A 139 -3.53 5.82 22.53
C SER A 139 -3.59 6.25 21.06
N THR A 140 -3.94 5.36 20.13
CA THR A 140 -4.11 5.72 18.71
C THR A 140 -5.26 6.69 18.47
N ALA A 141 -6.38 6.57 19.19
CA ALA A 141 -7.49 7.51 19.13
C ALA A 141 -7.09 8.92 19.62
N SER A 142 -6.37 9.00 20.75
CA SER A 142 -5.85 10.29 21.25
C SER A 142 -4.84 10.92 20.30
N TYR A 143 -4.00 10.10 19.64
CA TYR A 143 -3.03 10.57 18.64
C TYR A 143 -3.75 11.21 17.45
N LEU A 144 -4.75 10.53 16.87
CA LEU A 144 -5.52 11.09 15.75
C LEU A 144 -6.23 12.39 16.13
N PHE A 145 -6.78 12.48 17.34
CA PHE A 145 -7.40 13.71 17.84
C PHE A 145 -6.40 14.87 17.94
N LEU A 146 -5.21 14.62 18.51
CA LEU A 146 -4.13 15.61 18.56
C LEU A 146 -3.69 16.05 17.16
N THR A 147 -3.57 15.11 16.20
CA THR A 147 -3.21 15.47 14.83
C THR A 147 -4.24 16.38 14.18
N LEU A 148 -5.54 16.20 14.44
CA LEU A 148 -6.59 17.10 13.94
C LEU A 148 -6.49 18.51 14.52
N ILE A 149 -6.21 18.65 15.83
CA ILE A 149 -5.98 19.96 16.43
C ILE A 149 -4.76 20.64 15.82
N ALA A 150 -3.68 19.87 15.61
CA ALA A 150 -2.46 20.37 15.01
C ALA A 150 -2.69 20.82 13.55
N THR A 151 -3.38 20.02 12.73
CA THR A 151 -3.66 20.38 11.33
C THR A 151 -4.49 21.65 11.23
N VAL A 152 -5.53 21.81 12.06
CA VAL A 152 -6.34 23.05 12.09
C VAL A 152 -5.49 24.29 12.45
N LYS A 153 -4.57 24.15 13.40
CA LYS A 153 -3.64 25.24 13.77
C LYS A 153 -2.67 25.59 12.63
N ILE A 154 -2.16 24.58 11.91
CA ILE A 154 -1.26 24.78 10.76
C ILE A 154 -2.00 25.44 9.59
N THR A 155 -3.26 25.07 9.33
CA THR A 155 -4.04 25.63 8.22
C THR A 155 -4.57 27.05 8.47
N ASN A 156 -4.63 27.51 9.73
CA ASN A 156 -5.15 28.83 10.09
C ASN A 156 -4.18 30.01 9.80
N ILE A 157 -3.12 29.79 9.02
CA ILE A 157 -2.20 30.84 8.58
C ILE A 157 -2.89 31.70 7.51
N LYS A 158 -3.23 32.95 7.86
CA LYS A 158 -3.81 33.95 6.95
C LYS A 158 -2.75 34.62 6.07
N SER A 159 -1.87 33.86 5.42
CA SER A 159 -1.06 34.40 4.31
C SER A 159 -1.84 34.20 3.02
N GLY A 160 -1.72 35.15 2.09
CA GLY A 160 -2.49 35.20 0.83
C GLY A 160 -2.46 33.92 -0.02
N PRO A 161 -3.19 33.88 -1.15
CA PRO A 161 -3.44 32.65 -1.90
C PRO A 161 -2.14 31.89 -2.22
N LEU A 162 -2.14 30.57 -2.01
CA LEU A 162 -1.04 29.63 -2.31
C LEU A 162 -0.58 29.67 -3.79
N ARG A 163 -1.38 30.29 -4.66
CA ARG A 163 -1.08 30.48 -6.08
C ARG A 163 -0.68 31.93 -6.32
N MET A 164 0.55 32.14 -6.77
CA MET A 164 0.93 33.40 -7.40
C MET A 164 0.05 33.59 -8.65
N LYS A 165 -0.72 34.68 -8.67
CA LYS A 165 -1.39 35.14 -9.89
C LYS A 165 -0.30 35.63 -10.84
N ASN A 166 -0.18 34.98 -11.99
CA ASN A 166 0.38 35.63 -13.18
C ASN A 166 -0.64 36.63 -13.72
#